data_AF-A0AAW4MZQ8-F1
#
_entry.id   AF-A0AAW4MZQ8-F1
#
_cell.length_a   1.000
_cell.length_b   1.000
_cell.length_c   1.000
_cell.angle_alpha   90.00
_cell.angle_beta   90.00
_cell.angle_gamma   90.00
#
_symmetry.space_group_name_H-M   'P 1'
#
loop_
_entity.id
_entity.type
_entity.pdbx_description
1 polymer ?
#
loop_
_entity_poly.entity_id
_entity_poly.type
_entity_poly.pdbx_seq_one_letter_code
_entity_poly.pdbx_strand_id
1 'polypeptide(L)'
;MKKKIINVIIALLFVIGLSLVIYPSFSNYWNQRHQTRAIAGYEEKVEDLTEKQYEKLWNDATLYNKNLRHTMSDLNDDEKKVYNETLDVTSTGMMGYVEIPKINVSLPIYHGTDAEILQIAIGHIPGTSLPVGG
;
A
#
# COMPACT_ATOMS: atom_id res chain seq x y z
N MET A 1 10.44 -16.95 -49.22
CA MET A 1 9.89 -15.80 -48.47
C MET A 1 8.87 -16.23 -47.41
N LYS A 2 7.85 -17.04 -47.72
CA LYS A 2 6.85 -17.54 -46.76
C LYS A 2 7.43 -18.21 -45.49
N LYS A 3 8.47 -19.05 -45.61
CA LYS A 3 9.15 -19.68 -44.47
C LYS A 3 9.85 -18.69 -43.52
N LYS A 4 10.43 -17.60 -44.06
CA LYS A 4 11.05 -16.55 -43.24
C LYS A 4 10.00 -15.77 -42.45
N ILE A 5 8.84 -15.50 -43.06
CA ILE A 5 7.70 -14.82 -42.41
C ILE A 5 7.12 -15.69 -41.29
N ILE A 6 6.93 -16.99 -41.53
CA ILE A 6 6.45 -17.93 -40.51
C ILE A 6 7.43 -18.00 -39.33
N ASN A 7 8.75 -18.07 -39.58
CA ASN A 7 9.74 -18.08 -38.51
C ASN A 7 9.73 -16.77 -37.69
N VAL A 8 9.51 -15.62 -38.33
CA VAL A 8 9.36 -14.33 -37.63
C VAL A 8 8.12 -14.33 -36.75
N ILE A 9 6.97 -14.82 -37.24
CA ILE A 9 5.73 -14.91 -36.46
C ILE A 9 5.92 -15.83 -35.24
N ILE A 10 6.56 -16.98 -35.43
CA ILE A 10 6.86 -17.92 -34.34
C ILE A 10 7.79 -17.27 -33.30
N ALA A 11 8.83 -16.57 -33.74
CA ALA A 11 9.72 -15.83 -32.84
C ALA A 11 8.98 -14.75 -32.05
N LEU A 12 8.06 -14.02 -32.70
CA LEU A 12 7.25 -12.98 -32.07
C LEU A 12 6.30 -13.56 -31.01
N LEU A 13 5.62 -14.66 -31.33
CA LEU A 13 4.78 -15.40 -30.37
C LEU A 13 5.59 -15.93 -29.19
N PHE A 14 6.80 -16.43 -29.44
CA PHE A 14 7.70 -16.88 -28.40
C PHE A 14 8.11 -15.75 -27.46
N VAL A 15 8.47 -14.58 -28.00
CA VAL A 15 8.82 -13.39 -27.20
C VAL A 15 7.63 -12.91 -26.36
N ILE A 16 6.42 -12.90 -26.93
CA ILE A 16 5.19 -12.55 -26.20
C ILE A 16 4.96 -13.54 -25.06
N GLY A 17 5.02 -14.84 -25.33
CA GLY A 17 4.86 -15.88 -24.31
C GLY A 17 5.91 -15.78 -23.21
N LEU A 18 7.18 -15.56 -23.57
CA LEU A 18 8.26 -15.36 -22.62
C LEU A 18 8.06 -14.10 -21.77
N SER A 19 7.58 -13.01 -22.38
CA SER A 19 7.30 -11.75 -21.68
C SER A 19 6.19 -11.92 -20.64
N LEU A 20 5.13 -12.68 -20.96
CA LEU A 20 4.06 -13.01 -20.01
C LEU A 20 4.56 -13.85 -18.82
N VAL A 21 5.50 -14.77 -19.06
CA VAL A 21 6.12 -15.58 -18.00
C VAL A 21 7.06 -14.75 -17.12
N ILE A 22 7.79 -13.79 -17.70
CA ILE A 22 8.73 -12.92 -16.96
C ILE A 22 8.02 -11.77 -16.24
N TYR A 23 6.85 -11.34 -16.71
CA TYR A 23 6.12 -10.20 -16.17
C TYR A 23 5.94 -10.24 -14.65
N PRO A 24 5.52 -11.34 -14.00
CA PRO A 24 5.38 -11.41 -12.55
C PRO A 24 6.70 -11.14 -11.81
N SER A 25 7.83 -11.70 -12.28
CA SER A 25 9.13 -11.49 -11.66
C SER A 25 9.63 -10.05 -11.81
N PHE A 26 9.44 -9.45 -12.98
CA PHE A 26 9.81 -8.06 -13.22
C PHE A 26 8.93 -7.09 -12.43
N SER A 27 7.62 -7.32 -12.42
CA SER A 27 6.64 -6.55 -11.63
C SER A 27 6.96 -6.62 -10.14
N ASN A 28 7.29 -7.81 -9.63
CA ASN A 28 7.68 -7.98 -8.23
C ASN A 28 8.98 -7.24 -7.90
N TYR A 29 9.99 -7.31 -8.77
CA TYR A 29 11.25 -6.59 -8.56
C TYR A 29 11.05 -5.06 -8.51
N TRP A 30 10.26 -4.52 -9.45
CA TRP A 30 9.93 -3.10 -9.49
C TRP A 30 9.16 -2.67 -8.24
N ASN A 31 8.13 -3.44 -7.86
CA ASN A 31 7.34 -3.18 -6.66
C ASN A 31 8.18 -3.24 -5.39
N GLN A 32 9.05 -4.24 -5.24
CA GLN A 32 9.91 -4.39 -4.07
C GLN A 32 10.82 -3.17 -3.88
N ARG A 33 11.38 -2.60 -4.96
CA ARG A 33 12.23 -1.41 -4.87
C ARG A 33 11.48 -0.15 -4.45
N HIS A 34 10.23 0.03 -4.90
CA HIS A 34 9.38 1.15 -4.48
C HIS A 34 8.86 0.96 -3.05
N GLN A 35 8.46 -0.25 -2.70
CA GLN A 35 7.95 -0.61 -1.37
C GLN A 35 9.03 -0.45 -0.29
N THR A 36 10.26 -0.92 -0.54
CA THR A 36 11.39 -0.72 0.39
C THR A 36 11.67 0.75 0.65
N ARG A 37 11.54 1.63 -0.35
CA ARG A 37 11.74 3.08 -0.16
C ARG A 37 10.64 3.73 0.66
N ALA A 38 9.39 3.34 0.41
CA ALA A 38 8.25 3.87 1.14
C ALA A 38 8.29 3.44 2.61
N ILE A 39 8.66 2.18 2.88
CA ILE A 39 8.87 1.65 4.23
C ILE A 39 10.05 2.36 4.91
N ALA A 40 11.22 2.47 4.25
CA ALA A 40 12.38 3.13 4.84
C ALA A 40 12.11 4.60 5.19
N GLY A 41 11.41 5.34 4.33
CA GLY A 41 11.01 6.73 4.61
C GLY A 41 10.00 6.84 5.75
N TYR A 42 9.15 5.84 5.94
CA TYR A 42 8.25 5.76 7.09
C TYR A 42 9.01 5.47 8.38
N GLU A 43 9.92 4.50 8.38
CA GLU A 43 10.78 4.18 9.52
C GLU A 43 11.59 5.40 9.96
N GLU A 44 12.26 6.09 9.03
CA GLU A 44 12.99 7.33 9.31
C GLU A 44 12.09 8.39 9.96
N LYS A 45 10.87 8.57 9.45
CA LYS A 45 9.92 9.53 10.01
C LYS A 45 9.41 9.16 11.39
N VAL A 46 9.21 7.86 11.66
CA VAL A 46 8.80 7.37 12.97
C VAL A 46 9.95 7.51 13.98
N GLU A 47 11.19 7.24 13.57
CA GLU A 47 12.38 7.42 14.42
C GLU A 47 12.60 8.88 14.82
N ASP A 48 12.26 9.83 13.95
CA ASP A 48 12.33 11.27 14.22
C ASP A 48 11.25 11.77 15.23
N LEU A 49 10.24 10.95 15.56
CA LEU A 49 9.18 11.36 16.47
C LEU A 49 9.67 11.39 17.93
N THR A 50 9.31 12.45 18.64
CA THR A 50 9.39 12.45 20.10
C THR A 50 8.34 11.50 20.69
N GLU A 51 8.61 10.95 21.88
CA GLU A 51 7.67 10.10 22.62
C GLU A 51 6.29 10.73 22.75
N LYS A 52 6.23 12.04 23.06
CA LYS A 52 4.97 12.80 23.15
C LYS A 52 4.22 12.88 21.82
N GLN A 53 4.92 12.99 20.69
CA GLN A 53 4.28 13.00 19.37
C GLN A 53 3.76 11.61 19.00
N TYR A 54 4.53 10.57 19.29
CA TYR A 54 4.11 9.18 19.09
C TYR A 54 2.87 8.86 19.92
N GLU A 55 2.87 9.16 21.22
CA GLU A 55 1.72 8.96 22.10
C GLU A 55 0.49 9.74 21.61
N LYS A 56 0.68 10.98 21.14
CA LYS A 56 -0.42 11.76 20.57
C LYS A 56 -1.02 11.06 19.36
N LEU A 57 -0.21 10.65 18.39
CA LEU A 57 -0.66 9.94 17.19
C LEU A 57 -1.42 8.65 17.55
N TRP A 58 -0.88 7.88 18.49
CA TRP A 58 -1.47 6.63 18.93
C TRP A 58 -2.80 6.83 19.66
N ASN A 59 -2.87 7.84 20.54
CA ASN A 59 -4.08 8.20 21.27
C ASN A 59 -5.16 8.74 20.32
N ASP A 60 -4.79 9.59 19.36
CA ASP A 60 -5.70 10.11 18.34
C ASP A 60 -6.32 8.95 17.52
N ALA A 61 -5.51 7.98 17.10
CA ALA A 61 -5.98 6.79 16.38
C ALA A 61 -6.88 5.89 17.24
N THR A 62 -6.54 5.68 18.51
CA THR A 62 -7.36 4.91 19.46
C THR A 62 -8.70 5.60 19.73
N LEU A 63 -8.69 6.93 19.87
CA LEU A 63 -9.88 7.73 20.05
C LEU A 63 -10.79 7.70 18.82
N TYR A 64 -10.20 7.77 17.61
CA TYR A 64 -10.93 7.57 16.37
C TYR A 64 -11.65 6.22 16.36
N ASN A 65 -10.94 5.12 16.66
CA ASN A 65 -11.53 3.77 16.70
C ASN A 65 -12.67 3.67 17.72
N LYS A 66 -12.53 4.30 18.90
CA LYS A 66 -13.58 4.32 19.92
C LYS A 66 -14.82 5.11 19.50
N ASN A 67 -14.61 6.18 18.74
CA ASN A 67 -15.68 7.05 18.23
C ASN A 67 -16.25 6.58 16.89
N LEU A 68 -15.76 5.47 16.34
CA LEU A 68 -16.23 4.94 15.06
C LEU A 68 -17.65 4.38 15.24
N ARG A 69 -18.65 5.15 14.80
CA ARG A 69 -20.08 4.80 14.95
C ARG A 69 -20.62 3.97 13.78
N HIS A 70 -19.89 3.92 12.68
CA HIS A 70 -20.32 3.33 11.42
C HIS A 70 -19.48 2.09 11.08
N THR A 71 -20.13 1.01 10.64
CA THR A 71 -19.46 -0.25 10.26
C THR A 71 -19.24 -0.37 8.74
N MET A 72 -19.66 0.62 7.93
CA MET A 72 -19.56 0.54 6.47
C MET A 72 -19.21 1.91 5.85
N SER A 73 -18.52 1.83 4.70
CA SER A 73 -17.87 2.82 3.82
C SER A 73 -18.44 4.24 3.62
N ASP A 74 -19.58 4.61 4.19
CA ASP A 74 -20.21 5.91 4.00
C ASP A 74 -19.78 6.92 5.08
N LEU A 75 -18.49 7.25 5.09
CA LEU A 75 -18.00 8.42 5.83
C LEU A 75 -18.49 9.70 5.13
N ASN A 76 -19.02 10.64 5.89
CA ASN A 76 -19.27 11.99 5.38
C ASN A 76 -17.93 12.74 5.13
N ASP A 77 -17.98 13.90 4.49
CA ASP A 77 -16.75 14.62 4.09
C ASP A 77 -15.88 15.03 5.29
N ASP A 78 -16.51 15.40 6.41
CA ASP A 78 -15.79 15.76 7.64
C ASP A 78 -15.13 14.53 8.28
N GLU A 79 -15.82 13.40 8.32
CA GLU A 79 -15.31 12.13 8.82
C GLU A 79 -14.18 11.58 7.95
N LYS A 80 -14.28 11.72 6.62
CA LYS A 80 -13.20 11.38 5.68
C LYS A 80 -11.96 12.21 5.92
N LYS A 81 -12.12 13.50 6.23
CA LYS A 81 -11.00 14.38 6.55
C LYS A 81 -10.31 13.92 7.83
N VAL A 82 -11.07 13.66 8.89
CA VAL A 82 -10.52 13.13 10.15
C VAL A 82 -9.82 11.79 9.92
N TYR A 83 -10.42 10.90 9.12
CA TYR A 83 -9.82 9.62 8.74
C TYR A 83 -8.46 9.81 8.07
N ASN A 84 -8.36 10.66 7.03
CA ASN A 84 -7.13 10.87 6.27
C ASN A 84 -6.03 11.58 7.07
N GLU A 85 -6.37 12.35 8.09
CA GLU A 85 -5.40 13.06 8.95
C GLU A 85 -4.92 12.20 10.13
N THR A 86 -5.67 11.18 10.52
CA THR A 86 -5.35 10.33 11.67
C THR A 86 -4.35 9.26 11.26
N LEU A 87 -3.30 9.04 12.06
CA LEU A 87 -2.27 8.02 11.77
C LEU A 87 -1.53 8.24 10.43
N ASP A 88 -1.38 9.49 9.99
CA ASP A 88 -0.49 9.83 8.86
C ASP A 88 0.81 10.46 9.35
N VAL A 89 1.86 9.64 9.44
CA VAL A 89 3.19 10.08 9.92
C VAL A 89 3.98 10.80 8.82
N THR A 90 3.69 10.51 7.55
CA THR A 90 4.51 10.94 6.41
C THR A 90 3.88 12.08 5.61
N SER A 91 2.65 12.48 5.94
CA SER A 91 1.81 13.38 5.12
C SER A 91 1.54 12.82 3.72
N THR A 92 1.71 11.52 3.52
CA THR A 92 1.43 10.81 2.26
C THR A 92 0.24 9.86 2.38
N GLY A 93 -0.38 9.80 3.55
CA GLY A 93 -1.42 8.84 3.88
C GLY A 93 -0.88 7.45 4.25
N MET A 94 0.43 7.26 4.41
CA MET A 94 0.96 5.96 4.89
C MET A 94 0.72 5.81 6.40
N MET A 95 0.03 4.73 6.77
CA MET A 95 -0.25 4.34 8.16
C MET A 95 0.84 3.45 8.77
N GLY A 96 1.56 2.72 7.94
CA GLY A 96 2.56 1.73 8.35
C GLY A 96 2.78 0.68 7.28
N TYR A 97 3.22 -0.51 7.67
CA TYR A 97 3.42 -1.63 6.75
C TYR A 97 3.07 -2.97 7.41
N VAL A 98 2.73 -3.96 6.59
CA VAL A 98 2.52 -5.34 7.04
C VAL A 98 3.64 -6.23 6.51
N GLU A 99 4.13 -7.11 7.37
CA GLU A 99 5.04 -8.18 7.00
C GLU A 99 4.31 -9.53 7.10
N ILE A 100 4.37 -10.32 6.04
CA ILE A 100 3.84 -11.68 5.98
C ILE A 100 4.99 -12.64 5.63
N PRO A 101 5.76 -13.11 6.64
CA PRO A 101 7.00 -13.86 6.40
C PRO A 101 6.79 -15.15 5.60
N LYS A 102 5.64 -15.82 5.79
CA LYS A 102 5.33 -17.08 5.11
C LYS A 102 5.28 -16.97 3.58
N ILE A 103 5.02 -15.78 3.05
CA ILE A 103 4.98 -15.50 1.61
C ILE A 103 6.05 -14.48 1.19
N ASN A 104 6.96 -14.11 2.09
CA ASN A 104 8.02 -13.11 1.88
C ASN A 104 7.49 -11.78 1.32
N VAL A 105 6.42 -11.25 1.92
CA VAL A 105 5.79 -9.99 1.50
C VAL A 105 5.93 -8.95 2.59
N SER A 106 6.38 -7.75 2.21
CA SER A 106 6.40 -6.56 3.06
C SER A 106 5.76 -5.41 2.26
N LEU A 107 4.58 -4.96 2.68
CA LEU A 107 3.79 -3.98 1.91
C LEU A 107 3.38 -2.79 2.78
N PRO A 108 3.50 -1.56 2.26
CA PRO A 108 2.97 -0.39 2.95
C PRO A 108 1.44 -0.39 2.95
N ILE A 109 0.88 0.18 4.00
CA ILE A 109 -0.55 0.38 4.22
C ILE A 109 -0.83 1.87 4.10
N TYR A 110 -1.73 2.24 3.18
CA TYR A 110 -2.17 3.61 2.95
C TYR A 110 -3.64 3.80 3.30
N HIS A 111 -4.03 5.04 3.56
CA HIS A 111 -5.43 5.46 3.68
C HIS A 111 -6.18 5.27 2.37
N GLY A 112 -7.39 4.73 2.43
CA GLY A 112 -8.27 4.60 1.28
C GLY A 112 -8.03 3.34 0.44
N THR A 113 -8.92 3.15 -0.52
CA THR A 113 -8.94 1.98 -1.42
C THR A 113 -9.03 2.43 -2.87
N ASP A 114 -8.45 3.58 -3.19
CA ASP A 114 -8.45 4.12 -4.55
C ASP A 114 -7.57 3.25 -5.46
N ALA A 115 -7.92 3.21 -6.75
CA ALA A 115 -7.23 2.37 -7.72
C ALA A 115 -5.72 2.67 -7.80
N GLU A 116 -5.32 3.92 -7.58
CA GLU A 116 -3.91 4.34 -7.56
C GLU A 116 -3.14 3.71 -6.39
N ILE A 117 -3.78 3.62 -5.22
CA ILE A 117 -3.18 3.00 -4.03
C ILE A 117 -3.08 1.48 -4.24
N LEU A 118 -4.18 0.85 -4.64
CA LEU A 118 -4.26 -0.61 -4.77
C LEU A 118 -3.34 -1.19 -5.85
N GLN A 119 -2.86 -0.36 -6.79
CA GLN A 119 -1.86 -0.77 -7.78
C GLN A 119 -0.46 -0.93 -7.19
N ILE A 120 -0.13 -0.22 -6.11
CA ILE A 120 1.25 -0.14 -5.58
C ILE A 120 1.37 -0.55 -4.10
N ALA A 121 0.27 -0.59 -3.36
CA ALA A 121 0.24 -0.76 -1.91
C ALA A 121 -1.07 -1.39 -1.39
N ILE A 122 -1.14 -1.64 -0.08
CA ILE A 122 -2.36 -2.06 0.60
C ILE A 122 -3.19 -0.83 0.94
N GLY A 123 -4.47 -0.85 0.58
CA GLY A 123 -5.43 0.18 0.99
C GLY A 123 -6.18 -0.21 2.26
N HIS A 124 -6.23 0.70 3.23
CA HIS A 124 -7.10 0.58 4.38
C HIS A 124 -8.52 1.02 4.01
N ILE A 125 -9.52 0.21 4.38
CA ILE A 125 -10.92 0.48 4.05
C ILE A 125 -11.44 1.66 4.89
N PRO A 126 -11.94 2.75 4.29
CA PRO A 126 -12.52 3.86 5.06
C PRO A 126 -13.74 3.39 5.86
N GLY A 127 -13.88 3.91 7.09
CA GLY A 127 -14.97 3.51 7.98
C GLY A 127 -14.76 2.18 8.71
N THR A 128 -13.58 1.55 8.59
CA THR A 128 -13.14 0.48 9.51
C THR A 128 -12.18 1.02 10.56
N SER A 129 -11.98 0.24 11.63
CA SER A 129 -10.99 0.55 12.66
C SER A 129 -9.59 0.63 12.08
N LEU A 130 -8.86 1.69 12.42
CA LEU A 130 -7.45 1.88 12.10
C LEU A 130 -6.61 0.75 12.68
N PRO A 131 -5.47 0.40 12.04
CA PRO A 131 -4.65 -0.76 12.36
C PRO A 131 -3.77 -0.56 13.63
N VAL A 132 -4.33 0.00 14.69
CA VAL A 132 -3.68 0.18 16.01
C VAL A 132 -4.14 -0.85 17.05
N GLY A 133 -5.05 -1.75 16.69
CA GLY A 133 -5.63 -2.74 17.61
C GLY A 133 -6.55 -2.11 18.66
N GLY A 134 -6.86 -2.88 19.72
CA GLY A 134 -7.74 -2.47 20.82
C GLY A 134 -8.86 -3.45 21.11
#